data_AF-A0A183B495-F1
#
_entry.id   AF-A0A183B495-F1
#
_cell.length_a   1.000
_cell.length_b   1.000
_cell.length_c   1.000
_cell.angle_alpha   90.00
_cell.angle_beta   90.00
_cell.angle_gamma   90.00
#
_symmetry.space_group_name_H-M   'P 1'
#
loop_
_entity.id
_entity.type
_entity.pdbx_description
1 polymer ?
#
loop_
_entity_poly.entity_id
_entity_poly.type
_entity_poly.pdbx_seq_one_letter_code
_entity_poly.pdbx_strand_id
1 'polypeptide(L)' 'MFISISHIKRCSAPHHDLFCIEYFDQSEKRLRTKDLQTDMALLVLNFWQRMLLVEIGRRQVVARVYSIPTH' A
#
# COMPACT_ATOMS: atom_id res chain seq x y z
N MET A 1 15.03 -8.69 -1.88
CA MET A 1 13.65 -9.10 -1.54
C MET A 1 12.73 -7.98 -1.97
N PHE A 2 11.90 -8.22 -2.98
CA PHE A 2 10.89 -7.26 -3.46
C PHE A 2 9.54 -7.61 -2.81
N ILE A 3 8.90 -6.63 -2.18
CA ILE A 3 7.56 -6.79 -1.59
C ILE A 3 6.56 -6.23 -2.61
N SER A 4 5.65 -7.06 -3.10
CA SER A 4 4.58 -6.61 -4.00
C SER A 4 3.59 -5.71 -3.23
N ILE A 5 3.17 -4.61 -3.86
CA ILE A 5 2.16 -3.69 -3.32
C ILE A 5 0.87 -4.43 -2.99
N SER A 6 0.47 -5.40 -3.81
CA SER A 6 -0.74 -6.22 -3.63
C SER A 6 -0.74 -7.05 -2.34
N HIS A 7 0.44 -7.32 -1.76
CA HIS A 7 0.57 -8.12 -0.54
C HIS A 7 0.74 -7.26 0.71
N ILE A 8 0.91 -5.95 0.55
CA ILE A 8 1.02 -5.02 1.67
C ILE A 8 -0.38 -4.82 2.25
N LYS A 9 -0.53 -5.15 3.53
CA LYS A 9 -1.77 -4.97 4.28
C LYS A 9 -1.83 -3.60 4.93
N ARG A 10 -0.71 -3.14 5.47
CA ARG A 10 -0.63 -1.89 6.21
C ARG A 10 0.75 -1.28 6.13
N CYS A 11 0.80 0.04 6.03
CA CYS A 11 2.00 0.84 6.27
C CYS A 11 1.72 1.81 7.43
N SER A 12 2.74 2.10 8.24
CA SER A 12 2.65 3.08 9.32
C SER A 12 4.01 3.69 9.63
N ALA A 13 4.01 4.85 10.28
CA ALA A 13 5.20 5.52 10.79
C ALA A 13 5.00 5.82 12.28
N PRO A 14 5.25 4.84 13.18
CA PRO A 14 4.99 5.02 14.62
C PRO A 14 5.92 6.05 15.28
N HIS A 15 7.12 6.26 14.72
CA HIS A 15 8.07 7.30 15.13
C HIS A 15 8.54 8.10 13.92
N HIS A 16 9.14 9.27 14.17
CA HIS A 16 9.62 10.16 13.11
C HIS A 16 10.70 9.50 12.23
N ASP A 17 11.46 8.56 12.79
CA ASP A 17 12.57 7.87 12.15
C ASP A 17 12.27 6.38 11.85
N LEU A 18 11.02 5.92 11.99
CA LEU A 18 10.67 4.51 11.84
C LEU A 18 9.47 4.33 10.92
N PHE A 19 9.66 3.57 9.84
CA PHE A 19 8.61 3.16 8.92
C PHE A 19 8.38 1.65 8.99
N CYS A 20 7.14 1.23 9.19
CA CYS A 20 6.76 -0.17 9.33
C CYS A 20 5.84 -0.59 8.17
N ILE A 21 6.15 -1.75 7.57
CA ILE A 21 5.35 -2.38 6.52
C ILE A 21 4.89 -3.75 7.00
N GLU A 22 3.58 -3.96 7.04
CA GLU A 22 2.98 -5.28 7.24
C GLU A 22 2.55 -5.84 5.88
N TYR A 23 3.02 -7.03 5.54
CA TYR A 23 2.73 -7.70 4.28
C TYR A 23 2.55 -9.20 4.44
N PHE A 24 1.82 -9.81 3.51
CA PHE A 24 1.69 -11.26 3.42
C PHE A 24 2.89 -11.82 2.64
N ASP A 25 3.74 -12.58 3.32
CA ASP A 25 4.84 -13.31 2.71
C ASP A 25 4.28 -14.58 2.06
N GLN A 26 4.32 -14.65 0.72
CA GLN A 26 3.82 -15.81 -0.02
C GLN A 26 4.70 -17.05 0.16
N SER A 27 6.01 -16.88 0.34
CA SER A 27 6.94 -18.00 0.51
C SER A 27 6.71 -18.68 1.86
N GLU A 28 6.53 -17.88 2.90
CA GLU A 28 6.29 -18.38 4.26
C GLU A 28 4.79 -18.55 4.60
N LYS A 29 3.90 -18.17 3.66
CA LYS A 29 2.43 -18.16 3.81
C LYS A 29 1.93 -17.52 5.11
N ARG A 30 2.58 -16.44 5.55
CA ARG A 30 2.26 -15.76 6.82
C ARG A 30 2.38 -14.25 6.72
N LEU A 31 1.73 -13.54 7.65
CA LEU A 31 1.92 -12.10 7.81
C LEU A 31 3.28 -11.83 8.43
N ARG A 32 3.99 -10.85 7.87
CA ARG A 32 5.26 -10.36 8.39
C ARG A 32 5.24 -8.85 8.48
N THR A 33 5.96 -8.35 9.46
CA THR A 33 6.26 -6.93 9.61
C THR A 33 7.73 -6.71 9.28
N LYS A 34 8.02 -5.64 8.57
CA LYS A 34 9.37 -5.15 8.33
C LYS A 34 9.46 -3.69 8.72
N ASP A 35 10.46 -3.42 9.55
CA ASP A 35 10.78 -2.09 10.01
C ASP A 35 11.95 -1.52 9.20
N LEU A 36 11.84 -0.25 8.86
CA LEU A 36 12.84 0.51 8.14
C LEU A 36 13.11 1.79 8.94
N GLN A 37 14.34 1.91 9.42
CA GLN A 37 14.78 3.13 10.08
C GLN A 37 15.15 4.17 9.02
N THR A 38 14.44 5.29 9.02
CA THR A 38 14.60 6.39 8.07
C THR A 38 13.97 7.67 8.64
N ASP A 39 14.70 8.77 8.54
CA ASP A 39 14.25 10.15 8.81
C ASP A 39 13.11 10.62 7.88
N MET A 40 12.86 9.88 6.79
CA MET A 40 11.81 10.15 5.83
C MET A 40 10.54 9.34 6.07
N ALA A 41 10.38 8.69 7.22
CA ALA A 41 9.27 7.76 7.48
C ALA A 41 7.88 8.36 7.20
N LEU A 42 7.65 9.60 7.64
CA LEU A 42 6.40 10.32 7.40
C LEU A 42 6.20 10.70 5.93
N LEU A 43 7.27 11.09 5.23
CA LEU A 43 7.22 11.43 3.82
C LEU A 43 6.82 10.20 2.99
N VAL A 44 7.45 9.06 3.28
CA VAL A 44 7.19 7.77 2.63
C VAL A 44 5.75 7.32 2.88
N LEU A 45 5.25 7.44 4.11
CA LEU A 45 3.87 7.12 4.45
C LEU A 45 2.86 7.99 3.67
N ASN A 46 3.10 9.30 3.61
CA ASN A 46 2.25 10.23 2.85
C ASN A 46 2.23 9.90 1.36
N PHE A 47 3.39 9.59 0.78
CA PHE A 47 3.48 9.15 -0.61
C PHE A 47 2.69 7.86 -0.87
N TRP A 48 2.82 6.89 0.04
CA TRP A 48 2.11 5.62 -0.04
C TRP A 48 0.59 5.81 -0.03
N GLN A 49 0.08 6.63 0.89
CA GLN A 49 -1.34 6.93 1.01
C GLN A 49 -1.89 7.61 -0.27
N ARG A 50 -1.13 8.55 -0.85
CA ARG A 50 -1.50 9.20 -2.11
C ARG A 50 -1.55 8.23 -3.29
N MET A 51 -0.57 7.34 -3.40
CA MET A 51 -0.58 6.29 -4.43
C MET A 51 -1.82 5.38 -4.31
N LEU A 52 -2.16 4.94 -3.09
CA LEU A 52 -3.33 4.11 -2.85
C LEU A 52 -4.63 4.83 -3.22
N LEU A 53 -4.77 6.12 -2.89
CA LEU A 53 -5.93 6.92 -3.27
C LEU A 53 -6.08 7.03 -4.80
N VAL A 54 -4.98 7.22 -5.53
CA VAL A 54 -4.99 7.25 -7.00
C VAL A 54 -5.36 5.90 -7.58
N GLU A 55 -4.82 4.81 -7.04
CA GLU A 55 -5.10 3.45 -7.48
C GLU A 55 -6.57 3.05 -7.21
N ILE A 56 -7.10 3.39 -6.03
CA ILE A 56 -8.53 3.19 -5.69
C ILE A 56 -9.41 4.05 -6.60
N GLY A 57 -9.06 5.32 -6.81
CA GLY A 57 -9.78 6.22 -7.71
C GLY A 57 -9.81 5.69 -9.15
N ARG A 58 -8.68 5.19 -9.66
CA ARG A 58 -8.59 4.53 -10.97
C ARG A 58 -9.50 3.30 -11.04
N ARG A 59 -9.48 2.43 -10.02
CA ARG A 59 -10.35 1.23 -9.99
C ARG A 59 -11.83 1.59 -9.92
N GLN A 60 -12.20 2.64 -9.19
CA GLN A 60 -13.58 3.12 -9.15
C GLN A 60 -14.04 3.72 -10.49
N VAL A 61 -13.17 4.45 -11.19
CA VAL A 61 -13.45 4.97 -12.54
C VAL A 61 -13.61 3.82 -13.52
N VAL A 62 -12.72 2.82 -13.48
CA VAL A 62 -12.81 1.61 -14.31
C VAL A 62 -14.12 0.86 -14.04
N ALA A 63 -14.47 0.61 -12.78
CA ALA A 63 -15.73 -0.06 -12.42
C ALA A 63 -16.97 0.70 -12.90
N ARG A 64 -16.96 2.05 -12.86
CA ARG A 64 -18.04 2.89 -13.39
C ARG A 64 -18.14 2.84 -14.92
N VAL A 65 -17.01 2.83 -15.64
CA VAL A 65 -17.00 2.74 -17.10
C VAL A 65 -17.60 1.42 -17.59
N TYR A 66 -17.39 0.32 -16.85
CA TYR A 66 -17.97 -1.00 -17.18
C TYR A 66 -19.39 -1.23 -16.64
N SER A 67 -19.99 -0.28 -15.91
CA SER A 67 -21.38 -0.37 -15.43
C SER A 67 -22.33 0.61 -16.12
N ILE A 68 -21.88 1.29 -17.18
CA ILE A 68 -22.77 1.98 -18.11
C ILE A 68 -23.45 0.91 -18.98
N PRO A 69 -24.78 0.70 -18.90
CA PRO A 69 -25.46 -0.20 -19.80
C PRO A 69 -25.35 0.39 -21.21
N THR A 70 -24.68 -0.31 -22.11
CA THR A 70 -24.80 -0.06 -23.54
C THR A 70 -26.21 -0.49 -23.95
N HIS A 71 -27.12 0.49 -23.99
CA HIS A 71 -28.39 0.35 -24.70
C HIS A 71 -28.17 0.51 -26.21
#